data_AF-A0A349SY08-F1
#
_entry.id   AF-A0A349SY08-F1
#
_cell.length_a   1.000
_cell.length_b   1.000
_cell.length_c   1.000
_cell.angle_alpha   90.00
_cell.angle_beta   90.00
_cell.angle_gamma   90.00
#
_symmetry.space_group_name_H-M   'P 1'
#
loop_
_entity.id
_entity.type
_entity.pdbx_description
1 polymer ?
#
loop_
_entity_poly.entity_id
_entity_poly.type
_entity_poly.pdbx_seq_one_letter_code
_entity_poly.pdbx_strand_id
1 'polypeptide(L)'
;MESARLSSQMDAYLQWRQEIHRELTRYRGWLIDHNVQNAELEAKLEQALQTLKDDKITLAFVGEFSRGKTELINALFFSHYGTRILPSGAGRTTMCPTELLFDHRASESYIRLLPIETRMVGSSLASFRKIPEKWVFVPLNADDPRMMKKAFSEVAQLKSVSPNEASAMG
;
A
#
# COMPACT_ATOMS: atom_id res chain seq x y z
N MET A 1 -3.63 22.89 5.55
CA MET A 1 -4.59 23.22 4.47
C MET A 1 -4.43 22.32 3.24
N GLU A 2 -3.22 21.97 2.77
CA GLU A 2 -3.04 21.09 1.59
C GLU A 2 -3.39 19.61 1.81
N SER A 3 -3.04 19.00 2.95
CA SER A 3 -3.41 17.59 3.25
C SER A 3 -4.94 17.36 3.22
N ALA A 4 -5.72 18.35 3.69
CA ALA A 4 -7.18 18.32 3.59
C ALA A 4 -7.68 18.34 2.14
N ARG A 5 -6.94 18.97 1.22
CA ARG A 5 -7.30 19.01 -0.21
C ARG A 5 -7.10 17.65 -0.89
N LEU A 6 -5.98 16.96 -0.61
CA LEU A 6 -5.75 15.62 -1.15
C LEU A 6 -6.80 14.63 -0.62
N SER A 7 -7.04 14.63 0.70
CA SER A 7 -8.09 13.80 1.31
C SER A 7 -9.44 14.07 0.65
N SER A 8 -9.85 15.34 0.54
CA SER A 8 -11.12 15.71 -0.07
C SER A 8 -11.24 15.28 -1.54
N GLN A 9 -10.16 15.38 -2.32
CA GLN A 9 -10.15 14.91 -3.71
C GLN A 9 -10.27 13.38 -3.81
N MET A 10 -9.61 12.65 -2.91
CA MET A 10 -9.73 11.20 -2.82
C MET A 10 -11.15 10.78 -2.41
N ASP A 11 -11.73 11.46 -1.42
CA ASP A 11 -13.10 11.21 -0.96
C ASP A 11 -14.11 11.46 -2.08
N ALA A 12 -13.98 12.57 -2.81
CA ALA A 12 -14.84 12.88 -3.95
C ALA A 12 -14.72 11.83 -5.06
N TYR A 13 -13.51 11.36 -5.36
CA TYR A 13 -13.29 10.28 -6.33
C TYR A 13 -13.94 8.97 -5.88
N LEU A 14 -13.79 8.60 -4.61
CA LEU A 14 -14.40 7.38 -4.05
C LEU A 14 -15.93 7.45 -4.09
N GLN A 15 -16.51 8.61 -3.76
CA GLN A 15 -17.96 8.85 -3.85
C GLN A 15 -18.45 8.70 -5.29
N TRP A 16 -17.82 9.41 -6.23
CA TRP A 16 -18.15 9.32 -7.65
C TRP A 16 -18.11 7.86 -8.15
N ARG A 17 -17.07 7.11 -7.78
CA ARG A 17 -16.94 5.69 -8.17
C ARG A 17 -18.07 4.83 -7.62
N GLN A 18 -18.46 5.04 -6.36
CA GLN A 18 -19.59 4.33 -5.75
C GLN A 18 -20.91 4.66 -6.44
N GLU A 19 -21.12 5.93 -6.83
CA GLU A 19 -22.30 6.36 -7.57
C GLU A 19 -22.38 5.68 -8.94
N ILE A 20 -21.30 5.69 -9.72
CA ILE A 20 -21.27 5.02 -11.03
C ILE A 20 -21.53 3.52 -10.88
N HIS A 21 -20.92 2.85 -9.91
CA HIS A 21 -21.19 1.44 -9.65
C HIS A 21 -22.68 1.20 -9.34
N ARG A 22 -23.29 2.05 -8.51
CA ARG A 22 -24.71 1.97 -8.17
C ARG A 22 -25.60 2.16 -9.39
N GLU A 23 -25.34 3.17 -10.22
CA GLU A 23 -26.16 3.44 -11.40
C GLU A 23 -26.00 2.34 -12.47
N LEU A 24 -24.80 1.79 -12.67
CA LEU A 24 -24.61 0.63 -13.55
C LEU A 24 -25.32 -0.63 -13.03
N THR A 25 -25.32 -0.85 -11.71
CA THR A 25 -26.04 -1.97 -11.09
C THR A 25 -27.56 -1.83 -11.28
N ARG A 26 -28.09 -0.61 -11.09
CA ARG A 26 -29.51 -0.30 -11.34
C ARG A 26 -29.88 -0.48 -12.80
N TYR A 27 -29.05 0.01 -13.70
CA TYR A 27 -29.26 -0.14 -15.14
C TYR A 27 -29.29 -1.61 -15.55
N ARG A 28 -28.36 -2.43 -15.05
CA ARG A 28 -28.37 -3.87 -15.25
C ARG A 28 -29.66 -4.52 -14.75
N GLY A 29 -30.12 -4.17 -13.54
CA GLY A 29 -31.40 -4.65 -13.00
C GLY A 29 -32.59 -4.27 -13.89
N TRP A 30 -32.64 -3.01 -14.34
CA TRP A 30 -33.69 -2.53 -15.24
C TRP A 30 -33.73 -3.31 -16.57
N LEU A 31 -32.57 -3.62 -17.16
CA LEU A 31 -32.48 -4.40 -18.39
C LEU A 31 -33.04 -5.82 -18.22
N ILE A 32 -32.76 -6.44 -17.07
CA ILE A 32 -33.28 -7.76 -16.68
C ILE A 32 -34.80 -7.69 -16.55
N ASP A 33 -35.31 -6.73 -15.78
CA ASP A 33 -36.76 -6.57 -15.50
C ASP A 33 -37.58 -6.36 -16.78
N HIS A 34 -37.00 -5.74 -17.80
CA HIS A 34 -37.66 -5.44 -19.08
C HIS A 34 -37.32 -6.43 -20.20
N ASN A 35 -36.56 -7.50 -19.92
CA ASN A 35 -36.13 -8.50 -20.91
C ASN A 35 -35.44 -7.90 -22.17
N VAL A 36 -34.72 -6.79 -22.00
CA VAL A 36 -33.96 -6.11 -23.08
C VAL A 36 -32.46 -6.40 -23.03
N GLN A 37 -32.05 -7.29 -22.15
CA GLN A 37 -30.69 -7.79 -22.02
C GLN A 37 -30.24 -8.61 -23.25
N ASN A 38 -28.97 -8.45 -23.64
CA ASN A 38 -28.30 -9.33 -24.58
C ASN A 38 -26.89 -9.67 -24.06
N ALA A 39 -26.31 -10.76 -24.55
CA ALA A 39 -25.05 -11.27 -24.03
C ALA A 39 -23.88 -10.29 -24.18
N GLU A 40 -23.85 -9.48 -25.24
CA GLU A 40 -22.79 -8.49 -25.45
C GLU A 40 -22.89 -7.34 -24.44
N LEU A 41 -24.11 -6.85 -24.18
CA LEU A 41 -24.37 -5.80 -23.20
C LEU A 41 -24.07 -6.27 -21.77
N GLU A 42 -24.48 -7.48 -21.42
CA GLU A 42 -24.17 -8.08 -20.12
C GLU A 42 -22.66 -8.19 -19.89
N ALA A 43 -21.91 -8.67 -20.88
CA ALA A 43 -20.46 -8.77 -20.79
C ALA A 43 -19.80 -7.39 -20.59
N LYS A 44 -20.27 -6.36 -21.30
CA LYS A 44 -19.78 -4.98 -21.15
C LYS A 44 -20.08 -4.41 -19.76
N LEU A 45 -21.28 -4.64 -19.24
CA LEU A 45 -21.66 -4.19 -17.89
C LEU A 45 -20.86 -4.89 -16.81
N GLU A 46 -20.68 -6.21 -16.94
CA GLU A 46 -19.87 -6.99 -16.02
C GLU A 46 -18.41 -6.52 -16.01
N GLN A 47 -17.81 -6.29 -17.17
CA GLN A 47 -16.45 -5.74 -17.28
C GLN A 47 -16.34 -4.35 -16.63
N ALA A 48 -17.32 -3.47 -16.86
CA ALA A 48 -17.33 -2.13 -16.27
C ALA A 48 -17.44 -2.19 -14.73
N LEU A 49 -18.35 -3.01 -14.20
CA LEU A 49 -18.51 -3.22 -12.77
C LEU A 49 -17.24 -3.82 -12.13
N GLN A 50 -16.61 -4.79 -12.79
CA GLN A 50 -15.37 -5.41 -12.32
C GLN A 50 -14.22 -4.40 -12.29
N THR A 51 -14.14 -3.53 -13.31
CA THR A 51 -13.13 -2.46 -13.38
C THR A 51 -13.29 -1.46 -12.23
N LEU A 52 -14.53 -1.03 -11.94
CA LEU A 52 -14.82 -0.14 -10.82
C LEU A 52 -14.52 -0.77 -9.45
N LYS A 53 -14.67 -2.10 -9.35
CA LYS A 53 -14.40 -2.86 -8.13
C LYS A 53 -12.90 -3.03 -7.86
N ASP A 54 -12.11 -3.31 -8.88
CA ASP A 54 -10.67 -3.55 -8.76
C ASP A 54 -9.84 -2.28 -8.74
N ASP A 55 -10.46 -1.13 -9.01
CA ASP A 55 -9.78 0.15 -9.09
C ASP A 55 -9.15 0.56 -7.74
N LYS A 56 -7.87 0.95 -7.80
CA LYS A 56 -7.05 1.32 -6.64
C LYS A 56 -6.31 2.60 -6.94
N ILE A 57 -6.34 3.53 -6.00
CA ILE A 57 -5.52 4.74 -6.06
C ILE A 57 -4.08 4.33 -5.68
N THR A 58 -3.16 4.46 -6.64
CA THR A 58 -1.72 4.24 -6.42
C THR A 58 -1.00 5.57 -6.43
N LEU A 59 -0.29 5.87 -5.33
CA LEU A 59 0.51 7.09 -5.18
C LEU A 59 1.99 6.76 -5.30
N ALA A 60 2.65 7.31 -6.33
CA ALA A 60 4.08 7.12 -6.56
C ALA A 60 4.87 8.36 -6.12
N PHE A 61 5.73 8.19 -5.11
CA PHE A 61 6.61 9.25 -4.61
C PHE A 61 7.97 9.18 -5.31
N VAL A 62 8.15 10.00 -6.35
CA VAL A 62 9.38 10.03 -7.16
C VAL A 62 10.18 11.31 -6.87
N GLY A 63 11.49 11.18 -6.77
CA GLY A 63 12.40 12.30 -6.55
C GLY A 63 13.80 11.83 -6.21
N GLU A 64 14.79 12.73 -6.30
CA GLU A 64 16.18 12.38 -6.04
C GLU A 64 16.43 11.88 -4.60
N PHE A 65 17.56 11.20 -4.42
CA PHE A 65 17.99 10.65 -3.14
C PHE A 65 17.99 11.74 -2.04
N SER A 66 17.51 11.40 -0.85
CA SER A 66 17.46 12.29 0.32
C SER A 66 16.69 13.62 0.18
N ARG A 67 15.83 13.79 -0.83
CA ARG A 67 15.00 14.99 -0.99
C ARG A 67 13.66 14.96 -0.25
N GLY A 68 13.62 14.35 0.94
CA GLY A 68 12.45 14.45 1.84
C GLY A 68 11.22 13.62 1.46
N LYS A 69 11.31 12.66 0.53
CA LYS A 69 10.18 11.78 0.15
C LYS A 69 9.51 11.10 1.36
N THR A 70 10.30 10.52 2.25
CA THR A 70 9.79 9.87 3.46
C THR A 70 9.17 10.88 4.43
N GLU A 71 9.68 12.11 4.49
CA GLU A 71 9.10 13.17 5.31
C GLU A 71 7.75 13.63 4.73
N LEU A 72 7.62 13.70 3.41
CA LEU A 72 6.34 13.98 2.74
C LEU A 72 5.30 12.89 3.05
N ILE A 73 5.69 11.62 3.01
CA ILE A 73 4.80 10.50 3.37
C ILE A 73 4.37 10.62 4.85
N ASN A 74 5.30 10.94 5.76
CA ASN A 74 4.97 11.23 7.17
C ASN A 74 3.96 12.38 7.31
N ALA A 75 4.15 13.48 6.59
CA ALA A 75 3.24 14.63 6.65
C ALA A 75 1.85 14.30 6.08
N LEU A 76 1.79 13.55 4.98
CA LEU A 76 0.54 13.21 4.30
C LEU A 76 -0.31 12.18 5.07
N PHE A 77 0.31 11.10 5.56
CA PHE A 77 -0.43 9.96 6.13
C PHE A 77 -0.32 9.80 7.64
N PHE A 78 0.70 10.42 8.27
CA PHE A 78 1.03 10.15 9.66
C PHE A 78 1.04 11.40 10.55
N SER A 79 0.69 12.56 10.00
CA SER A 79 0.76 13.85 10.72
C SER A 79 -0.06 13.89 12.01
N HIS A 80 -1.19 13.17 12.08
CA HIS A 80 -2.01 13.07 13.30
C HIS A 80 -1.31 12.42 14.49
N TYR A 81 -0.23 11.66 14.27
CA TYR A 81 0.48 10.98 15.36
C TYR A 81 1.39 11.92 16.15
N GLY A 82 1.61 13.15 15.68
CA GLY A 82 2.49 14.13 16.33
C GLY A 82 3.97 13.73 16.37
N THR A 83 4.35 12.61 15.75
CA THR A 83 5.72 12.12 15.61
C THR A 83 5.93 11.55 14.21
N ARG A 84 7.18 11.52 13.76
CA ARG A 84 7.59 10.75 12.57
C ARG A 84 7.36 9.26 12.83
N ILE A 85 6.56 8.62 11.97
CA ILE A 85 6.27 7.19 12.01
C ILE A 85 7.25 6.45 11.11
N LEU A 86 7.32 6.82 9.83
CA LEU A 86 8.34 6.29 8.94
C LEU A 86 9.72 6.85 9.31
N PRO A 87 10.78 6.02 9.35
CA PRO A 87 12.13 6.50 9.63
C PRO A 87 12.63 7.46 8.53
N SER A 88 12.79 8.75 8.87
CA SER A 88 13.19 9.82 7.93
C SER A 88 14.34 10.72 8.42
N GLY A 89 15.14 10.26 9.40
CA GLY A 89 16.26 11.02 9.96
C GLY A 89 17.41 11.28 8.97
N ALA A 90 18.33 12.20 9.32
CA ALA A 90 19.52 12.48 8.52
C ALA A 90 20.34 11.19 8.26
N GLY A 91 20.68 10.94 6.99
CA GLY A 91 21.36 9.70 6.56
C GLY A 91 20.46 8.47 6.48
N ARG A 92 19.18 8.56 6.87
CA ARG A 92 18.20 7.47 6.75
C ARG A 92 17.38 7.64 5.49
N THR A 93 17.95 7.29 4.35
CA THR A 93 17.18 7.05 3.13
C THR A 93 16.59 5.65 3.15
N THR A 94 15.32 5.52 2.80
CA THR A 94 14.69 4.23 2.54
C THR A 94 15.33 3.60 1.29
N MET A 95 16.42 2.84 1.47
CA MET A 95 17.15 2.15 0.39
C MET A 95 16.51 0.81 0.00
N CYS A 96 15.61 0.30 0.84
CA CYS A 96 14.83 -0.91 0.56
C CYS A 96 13.52 -0.54 -0.14
N PRO A 97 13.13 -1.21 -1.24
CA PRO A 97 11.82 -1.05 -1.84
C PRO A 97 10.73 -1.26 -0.78
N THR A 98 9.94 -0.22 -0.51
CA THR A 98 8.89 -0.24 0.52
C THR A 98 7.56 0.03 -0.15
N GLU A 99 6.61 -0.87 0.04
CA GLU A 99 5.23 -0.70 -0.42
C GLU A 99 4.33 -0.54 0.79
N LEU A 100 3.54 0.54 0.80
CA LEU A 100 2.42 0.71 1.69
C LEU A 100 1.17 0.38 0.89
N LEU A 101 0.42 -0.63 1.33
CA LEU A 101 -0.76 -1.11 0.62
C LEU A 101 -1.90 -1.35 1.60
N PHE A 102 -3.12 -1.38 1.06
CA PHE A 102 -4.29 -1.86 1.77
C PHE A 102 -4.54 -3.33 1.41
N ASP A 103 -4.48 -4.22 2.40
CA ASP A 103 -4.73 -5.65 2.22
C ASP A 103 -6.17 -6.00 2.58
N HIS A 104 -7.03 -6.14 1.58
CA HIS A 104 -8.46 -6.47 1.75
C HIS A 104 -8.71 -7.83 2.42
N ARG A 105 -7.69 -8.71 2.51
CA ARG A 105 -7.83 -10.06 3.07
C ARG A 105 -7.42 -10.12 4.55
N ALA A 106 -6.71 -9.12 5.04
CA ALA A 106 -6.23 -9.10 6.41
C ALA A 106 -7.23 -8.40 7.33
N SER A 107 -7.43 -8.97 8.52
CA SER A 107 -8.26 -8.38 9.57
C SER A 107 -7.54 -7.31 10.38
N GLU A 108 -6.20 -7.26 10.30
CA GLU A 108 -5.36 -6.39 11.11
C GLU A 108 -4.30 -5.70 10.24
N SER A 109 -3.84 -4.52 10.69
CA SER A 109 -2.72 -3.82 10.06
C SER A 109 -1.39 -4.43 10.48
N TYR A 110 -0.45 -4.53 9.54
CA TYR A 110 0.83 -5.20 9.79
C TYR A 110 1.97 -4.63 8.94
N ILE A 111 3.20 -4.91 9.36
CA ILE A 111 4.42 -4.81 8.53
C ILE A 111 4.90 -6.22 8.23
N ARG A 112 5.26 -6.46 6.97
CA ARG A 112 5.97 -7.66 6.52
C ARG A 112 7.42 -7.31 6.23
N LEU A 113 8.34 -7.91 6.98
CA LEU A 113 9.77 -7.74 6.79
C LEU A 113 10.35 -9.00 6.17
N LEU A 114 11.21 -8.83 5.17
CA LEU A 114 11.99 -9.92 4.60
C LEU A 114 13.42 -9.80 5.16
N PRO A 115 13.92 -10.82 5.88
CA PRO A 115 15.28 -10.78 6.44
C PRO A 115 16.34 -10.54 5.36
N ILE A 116 17.38 -9.77 5.67
CA ILE A 116 18.39 -9.35 4.68
C ILE A 116 19.13 -10.55 4.04
N GLU A 117 19.24 -11.66 4.78
CA GLU A 117 19.90 -12.90 4.38
C GLU A 117 19.21 -13.55 3.18
N THR A 118 17.92 -13.24 2.92
CA THR A 118 17.23 -13.79 1.75
C THR A 118 17.83 -13.30 0.44
N ARG A 119 18.59 -12.20 0.43
CA ARG A 119 19.31 -11.71 -0.75
C ARG A 119 20.36 -12.71 -1.25
N MET A 120 20.93 -13.53 -0.36
CA MET A 120 21.88 -14.60 -0.71
C MET A 120 21.27 -15.70 -1.59
N VAL A 121 19.94 -15.86 -1.55
CA VAL A 121 19.24 -16.93 -2.27
C VAL A 121 19.12 -16.62 -3.77
N GLY A 122 19.30 -15.36 -4.19
CA GLY A 122 19.19 -14.94 -5.60
C GLY A 122 17.75 -14.96 -6.15
N SER A 123 16.74 -15.20 -5.32
CA SER A 123 15.33 -15.19 -5.72
C SER A 123 14.74 -13.78 -5.73
N SER A 124 13.80 -13.53 -6.64
CA SER A 124 13.12 -12.23 -6.73
C SER A 124 12.20 -11.97 -5.53
N LEU A 125 11.94 -10.70 -5.22
CA LEU A 125 10.93 -10.30 -4.23
C LEU A 125 9.53 -10.85 -4.58
N ALA A 126 9.19 -10.92 -5.87
CA ALA A 126 7.93 -11.48 -6.33
C ALA A 126 7.80 -12.99 -6.03
N SER A 127 8.92 -13.73 -6.05
CA SER A 127 8.97 -15.13 -5.62
C SER A 127 8.79 -15.24 -4.11
N PHE A 128 9.50 -14.43 -3.32
CA PHE A 128 9.38 -14.44 -1.86
C PHE A 128 7.98 -14.07 -1.36
N ARG A 129 7.26 -13.17 -2.03
CA ARG A 129 5.86 -12.83 -1.69
C ARG A 129 4.93 -14.05 -1.64
N LYS A 130 5.26 -15.13 -2.36
CA LYS A 130 4.48 -16.38 -2.39
C LYS A 130 4.83 -17.37 -1.28
N ILE A 131 5.80 -17.04 -0.42
CA ILE A 131 6.34 -17.93 0.63
C ILE A 131 6.19 -17.23 1.99
N PRO A 132 4.99 -17.27 2.61
CA PRO A 132 4.69 -16.53 3.84
C PRO A 132 5.66 -16.81 4.99
N GLU A 133 6.20 -18.02 5.07
CA GLU A 133 7.10 -18.50 6.13
C GLU A 133 8.45 -17.78 6.14
N LYS A 134 8.81 -17.09 5.05
CA LYS A 134 10.03 -16.29 4.95
C LYS A 134 9.84 -14.85 5.47
N TRP A 135 8.61 -14.43 5.73
CA TRP A 135 8.30 -13.08 6.18
C TRP A 135 8.14 -13.03 7.69
N VAL A 136 8.72 -12.00 8.29
CA VAL A 136 8.50 -11.65 9.69
C VAL A 136 7.35 -10.64 9.74
N PHE A 137 6.31 -10.98 10.51
CA PHE A 137 5.14 -10.12 10.68
C PHE A 137 5.27 -9.31 11.97
N VAL A 138 5.05 -8.00 11.84
CA VAL A 138 4.98 -7.08 12.98
C VAL A 138 3.60 -6.45 13.00
N PRO A 139 2.79 -6.69 14.05
CA PRO A 139 1.45 -6.09 14.14
C PRO A 139 1.54 -4.57 14.31
N LEU A 140 0.59 -3.85 13.72
CA LEU A 140 0.44 -2.41 13.86
C LEU A 140 -0.75 -2.09 14.74
N ASN A 141 -0.54 -1.28 15.77
CA ASN A 141 -1.60 -0.74 16.60
C ASN A 141 -1.76 0.75 16.32
N ALA A 142 -2.74 1.10 15.48
CA ALA A 142 -3.00 2.48 15.07
C ALA A 142 -3.44 3.41 16.22
N ASP A 143 -3.91 2.85 17.34
CA ASP A 143 -4.36 3.63 18.49
C ASP A 143 -3.22 4.04 19.44
N ASP A 144 -2.03 3.45 19.28
CA ASP A 144 -0.84 3.81 20.06
C ASP A 144 0.29 4.33 19.17
N PRO A 145 0.49 5.67 19.11
CA PRO A 145 1.57 6.29 18.33
C PRO A 145 2.97 5.76 18.68
N ARG A 146 3.21 5.33 19.93
CA ARG A 146 4.51 4.80 20.37
C ARG A 146 4.72 3.39 19.82
N MET A 147 3.69 2.54 19.84
CA MET A 147 3.77 1.21 19.24
C MET A 147 3.89 1.28 17.73
N MET A 148 3.16 2.19 17.07
CA MET A 148 3.35 2.46 15.63
C MET A 148 4.80 2.83 15.31
N LYS A 149 5.35 3.81 16.03
CA LYS A 149 6.74 4.24 15.82
C LYS A 149 7.74 3.10 16.06
N LYS A 150 7.52 2.29 17.09
CA LYS A 150 8.35 1.11 17.38
C LYS A 150 8.29 0.10 16.23
N ALA A 151 7.10 -0.25 15.76
CA ALA A 151 6.93 -1.19 14.65
C ALA A 151 7.61 -0.70 13.36
N PHE A 152 7.44 0.58 12.99
CA PHE A 152 8.10 1.14 11.82
C PHE A 152 9.62 1.31 11.97
N SER A 153 10.14 1.33 13.21
CA SER A 153 11.59 1.33 13.44
C SER A 153 12.25 0.00 13.03
N GLU A 154 11.50 -1.10 13.01
CA GLU A 154 11.98 -2.42 12.56
C GLU A 154 12.45 -2.38 11.09
N VAL A 155 11.81 -1.56 10.25
CA VAL A 155 12.17 -1.37 8.83
C VAL A 155 13.57 -0.75 8.67
N ALA A 156 14.06 -0.07 9.71
CA ALA A 156 15.37 0.58 9.72
C ALA A 156 16.37 -0.08 10.69
N GLN A 157 16.11 -1.33 11.10
CA GLN A 157 17.08 -2.11 11.85
C GLN A 157 18.29 -2.45 10.99
N LEU A 158 19.44 -2.55 11.66
CA LEU A 158 20.71 -2.87 11.04
C LEU A 158 21.21 -4.19 11.62
N LYS A 159 21.76 -5.04 10.75
CA LYS A 159 22.50 -6.24 11.15
C LYS A 159 23.97 -6.03 10.85
N SER A 160 24.81 -6.12 11.88
CA SER A 160 26.26 -6.15 11.70
C SER A 160 26.69 -7.51 11.18
N VAL A 161 27.44 -7.52 10.08
CA VAL A 161 27.94 -8.71 9.40
C VAL A 161 29.39 -8.48 8.99
N SER A 162 30.10 -9.55 8.62
CA SER A 162 31.44 -9.42 8.04
C SER A 162 31.41 -8.70 6.68
N PRO A 163 32.51 -8.06 6.24
CA PRO A 163 32.58 -7.43 4.92
C PRO A 163 32.25 -8.39 3.76
N ASN A 164 32.63 -9.67 3.89
CA ASN A 164 32.35 -10.69 2.89
C ASN A 164 30.85 -11.00 2.80
N GLU A 165 30.16 -11.14 3.94
CA GLU A 165 28.71 -11.34 3.97
C GLU A 165 27.96 -10.12 3.43
N ALA A 166 28.39 -8.90 3.79
CA ALA A 166 27.81 -7.68 3.27
C ALA A 166 27.89 -7.63 1.74
N SER A 167 29.06 -7.89 1.18
CA SER A 167 29.28 -7.94 -0.27
C SER A 167 28.41 -9.00 -0.95
N ALA A 168 28.26 -10.17 -0.33
CA ALA A 168 27.47 -11.26 -0.89
C ALA A 168 25.95 -10.98 -0.88
N MET A 169 25.46 -10.17 0.06
CA MET A 169 24.06 -9.73 0.10
C MET A 169 23.77 -8.55 -0.84
N GLY A 170 24.79 -7.91 -1.41
CA GLY A 170 24.70 -6.83 -2.38
C GLY A 170 24.43 -5.47 -1.75
#